data_AF-A0A9D8UJI1-F1
#
_entry.id   AF-A0A9D8UJI1-F1
#
_cell.length_a   1.000
_cell.length_b   1.000
_cell.length_c   1.000
_cell.angle_alpha   90.00
_cell.angle_beta   90.00
_cell.angle_gamma   90.00
#
_symmetry.space_group_name_H-M   'P 1'
#
loop_
_entity.id
_entity.type
_entity.pdbx_description
1 polymer ?
#
loop_
_entity_poly.entity_id
_entity_poly.type
_entity_poly.pdbx_seq_one_letter_code
_entity_poly.pdbx_strand_id
1 'polypeptide(L)'
;MITEESNRKITPRATMKVGDLAIIHALFQGKVWHTFFNEHWSKFVGLVLKGYLRFTRAMLAFQLWSIFRYKPGYQTTGILLVVASVCFLLGYNSAHVPELLKPFAFLIVPFVPFFAAPEELHNMVFVDIESEYMLIYSGIFTLSSLAHLVTIWVGGNSSITKRGESWIALGLSKFMKVNEYVICGLLEPSIVTGIGLAVWKLGDDLHFAVFLFLIAFSEAVQQLFDKALQAEKESTLKS
;
A
#
# COMPACT_ATOMS: atom_id res chain seq x y z
N MET A 1 -25.92 5.86 -22.25
CA MET A 1 -24.58 5.86 -22.86
C MET A 1 -23.78 4.78 -22.16
N ILE A 2 -23.67 3.61 -22.80
CA ILE A 2 -22.98 2.44 -22.27
C ILE A 2 -21.50 2.74 -22.44
N THR A 3 -20.78 3.01 -21.34
CA THR A 3 -19.33 3.09 -21.37
C THR A 3 -18.84 1.71 -21.78
N GLU A 4 -18.24 1.61 -22.98
CA GLU A 4 -17.54 0.42 -23.44
C GLU A 4 -16.68 -0.09 -22.29
N GLU A 5 -16.97 -1.30 -21.83
CA GLU A 5 -16.04 -2.03 -20.97
C GLU A 5 -14.68 -1.96 -21.66
N SER A 6 -13.69 -1.38 -20.96
CA SER A 6 -12.30 -1.36 -21.38
C SER A 6 -11.97 -2.71 -22.02
N ASN A 7 -11.77 -2.70 -23.34
CA ASN A 7 -11.62 -3.88 -24.18
C ASN A 7 -10.23 -4.53 -24.00
N ARG A 8 -9.81 -4.69 -22.76
CA ARG A 8 -8.57 -5.31 -22.33
C ARG A 8 -8.92 -6.38 -21.33
N LYS A 9 -8.99 -7.63 -21.82
CA LYS A 9 -8.61 -8.79 -21.02
C LYS A 9 -7.14 -8.65 -20.64
N ILE A 10 -6.85 -7.73 -19.72
CA ILE A 10 -5.61 -7.79 -18.97
C ILE A 10 -5.81 -9.01 -18.10
N THR A 11 -5.12 -10.13 -18.37
CA THR A 11 -4.84 -11.10 -17.31
C THR A 11 -3.76 -10.42 -16.49
N PRO A 12 -4.15 -9.69 -15.43
CA PRO A 12 -3.19 -8.89 -14.69
C PRO A 12 -2.16 -9.86 -14.12
N ARG A 13 -0.99 -9.35 -13.74
CA ARG A 13 -0.26 -10.04 -12.68
C ARG A 13 -1.30 -10.41 -11.64
N ALA A 14 -1.30 -11.65 -11.16
CA ALA A 14 -1.83 -11.85 -9.82
C ALA A 14 -1.09 -10.81 -9.00
N THR A 15 -1.76 -9.68 -8.72
CA THR A 15 -1.19 -8.61 -7.92
C THR A 15 -0.71 -9.25 -6.64
N MET A 16 0.22 -8.63 -5.91
CA MET A 16 0.46 -9.14 -4.56
C MET A 16 -0.90 -9.10 -3.86
N LYS A 17 -1.46 -10.29 -3.63
CA LYS A 17 -2.83 -10.42 -3.18
C LYS A 17 -2.80 -10.14 -1.69
N VAL A 18 -3.09 -8.89 -1.34
CA VAL A 18 -3.11 -8.37 0.03
C VAL A 18 -4.54 -8.18 0.54
N GLY A 19 -5.53 -8.64 -0.21
CA GLY A 19 -6.89 -8.81 0.31
C GLY A 19 -6.92 -9.88 1.42
N ASP A 20 -7.89 -9.76 2.32
CA ASP A 20 -7.95 -10.56 3.55
C ASP A 20 -7.92 -12.07 3.27
N LEU A 21 -8.74 -12.54 2.32
CA LEU A 21 -8.78 -13.95 1.92
C LEU A 21 -7.45 -14.44 1.34
N ALA A 22 -6.71 -13.57 0.66
CA ALA A 22 -5.43 -13.94 0.09
C ALA A 22 -4.33 -14.01 1.15
N ILE A 23 -4.36 -13.11 2.14
CA ILE A 23 -3.46 -13.18 3.30
C ILE A 23 -3.74 -14.45 4.10
N ILE A 24 -5.01 -14.73 4.41
CA ILE A 24 -5.44 -15.93 5.14
C ILE A 24 -5.04 -17.20 4.36
N HIS A 25 -5.33 -17.25 3.06
CA HIS A 25 -4.95 -18.38 2.22
C HIS A 25 -3.42 -18.59 2.19
N ALA A 26 -2.64 -17.50 2.06
CA ALA A 26 -1.19 -17.58 2.08
C ALA A 26 -0.65 -18.05 3.45
N LEU A 27 -1.33 -17.71 4.55
CA LEU A 27 -0.96 -18.16 5.88
C LEU A 27 -1.20 -19.67 6.05
N PHE A 28 -2.34 -20.21 5.62
CA PHE A 28 -2.69 -21.62 5.87
C PHE A 28 -2.19 -22.59 4.80
N GLN A 29 -2.15 -22.18 3.53
CA GLN A 29 -1.75 -23.02 2.40
C GLN A 29 -0.39 -22.64 1.81
N GLY A 30 0.28 -21.64 2.39
CA GLY A 30 1.61 -21.24 1.97
C GLY A 30 2.67 -22.28 2.35
N LYS A 31 3.81 -22.21 1.66
CA LYS A 31 4.98 -23.04 1.96
C LYS A 31 5.63 -22.74 3.31
N VAL A 32 5.19 -21.70 4.01
CA VAL A 32 5.79 -21.21 5.25
C VAL A 32 5.81 -22.28 6.33
N TRP A 33 4.67 -22.94 6.61
CA TRP A 33 4.60 -24.00 7.62
C TRP A 33 5.40 -25.24 7.22
N HIS A 34 5.31 -25.64 5.94
CA HIS A 34 6.09 -26.76 5.43
C HIS A 34 7.59 -26.52 5.59
N THR A 35 8.09 -25.35 5.19
CA THR A 35 9.52 -25.00 5.32
C THR A 35 9.93 -24.82 6.78
N PHE A 36 9.04 -24.37 7.67
CA PHE A 36 9.31 -24.27 9.11
C PHE A 36 9.55 -25.64 9.75
N PHE A 37 8.71 -26.64 9.44
CA PHE A 37 8.79 -27.96 10.05
C PHE A 37 9.75 -28.93 9.33
N ASN A 38 9.91 -28.81 8.01
CA ASN A 38 10.54 -29.84 7.18
C ASN A 38 11.82 -29.41 6.45
N GLU A 39 12.24 -28.14 6.53
CA GLU A 39 13.42 -27.64 5.83
C GLU A 39 14.40 -26.93 6.76
N HIS A 40 15.61 -26.66 6.25
CA HIS A 40 16.66 -25.96 7.00
C HIS A 40 16.25 -24.54 7.38
N TRP A 41 16.58 -24.11 8.60
CA TRP A 41 16.16 -22.83 9.17
C TRP A 41 16.45 -21.61 8.28
N SER A 42 17.60 -21.61 7.59
CA SER A 42 17.97 -20.53 6.65
C SER A 42 16.96 -20.33 5.52
N LYS A 43 16.33 -21.39 5.03
CA LYS A 43 15.29 -21.29 3.99
C LYS A 43 14.00 -20.69 4.54
N PHE A 44 13.63 -21.08 5.76
CA PHE A 44 12.49 -20.49 6.46
C PHE A 44 12.69 -18.98 6.66
N VAL A 45 13.84 -18.58 7.21
CA VAL A 45 14.18 -17.15 7.40
C VAL A 45 14.15 -16.39 6.07
N GLY A 46 14.72 -16.97 5.00
CA GLY A 46 14.68 -16.38 3.66
C GLY A 46 13.26 -16.19 3.12
N LEU A 47 12.35 -17.15 3.34
CA LEU A 47 10.95 -17.03 2.94
C LEU A 47 10.22 -15.95 3.74
N VAL A 48 10.42 -15.89 5.06
CA VAL A 48 9.81 -14.88 5.93
C VAL A 48 10.28 -13.49 5.55
N LEU A 49 11.59 -13.28 5.36
CA LEU A 49 12.15 -11.98 4.96
C LEU A 49 11.60 -11.54 3.60
N LYS A 50 11.53 -12.46 2.62
CA LYS A 50 10.95 -12.19 1.31
C LYS A 50 9.46 -11.84 1.41
N GLY A 51 8.72 -12.49 2.29
CA GLY A 51 7.32 -12.20 2.58
C GLY A 51 7.14 -10.81 3.19
N TYR A 52 7.93 -10.50 4.21
CA TYR A 52 7.96 -9.20 4.88
C TYR A 52 8.24 -8.06 3.88
N LEU A 53 9.35 -8.14 3.13
CA LEU A 53 9.72 -7.09 2.16
C LEU A 53 8.63 -6.86 1.10
N ARG A 54 8.00 -7.94 0.63
CA ARG A 54 6.89 -7.86 -0.31
C ARG A 54 5.68 -7.16 0.32
N PHE A 55 5.31 -7.55 1.55
CA PHE A 55 4.16 -7.01 2.25
C PHE A 55 4.35 -5.54 2.59
N THR A 56 5.51 -5.17 3.16
CA THR A 56 5.85 -3.78 3.46
C THR A 56 5.80 -2.91 2.21
N ARG A 57 6.35 -3.38 1.08
CA ARG A 57 6.24 -2.65 -0.19
C ARG A 57 4.79 -2.50 -0.66
N ALA A 58 3.93 -3.49 -0.43
CA ALA A 58 2.49 -3.41 -0.77
C ALA A 58 1.73 -2.47 0.14
N MET A 59 2.04 -2.46 1.43
CA MET A 59 1.50 -1.54 2.42
C MET A 59 1.90 -0.09 2.12
N LEU A 60 3.19 0.17 1.88
CA LEU A 60 3.69 1.51 1.52
C LEU A 60 3.09 2.01 0.19
N ALA A 61 3.02 1.14 -0.82
CA ALA A 61 2.34 1.46 -2.08
C ALA A 61 0.86 1.80 -1.84
N PHE A 62 0.16 1.01 -1.02
CA PHE A 62 -1.24 1.25 -0.64
C PHE A 62 -1.44 2.58 0.07
N GLN A 63 -0.50 2.97 0.94
CA GLN A 63 -0.54 4.27 1.59
C GLN A 63 -0.55 5.43 0.60
N LEU A 64 0.14 5.32 -0.54
CA LEU A 64 0.06 6.31 -1.61
C LEU A 64 -1.24 6.18 -2.40
N TRP A 65 -1.46 5.01 -3.00
CA TRP A 65 -2.49 4.91 -4.04
C TRP A 65 -3.91 4.99 -3.47
N SER A 66 -4.12 4.67 -2.19
CA SER A 66 -5.43 4.80 -1.56
C SER A 66 -5.96 6.23 -1.64
N ILE A 67 -5.12 7.25 -1.66
CA ILE A 67 -5.53 8.66 -1.73
C ILE A 67 -5.87 9.06 -3.17
N PHE A 68 -5.09 8.60 -4.15
CA PHE A 68 -5.20 9.03 -5.55
C PHE A 68 -6.18 8.21 -6.39
N ARG A 69 -6.67 7.08 -5.88
CA ARG A 69 -7.46 6.12 -6.67
C ARG A 69 -8.81 5.81 -6.02
N TYR A 70 -9.71 5.22 -6.80
CA TYR A 70 -11.04 4.76 -6.38
C TYR A 70 -11.37 3.36 -6.94
N LYS A 71 -12.38 2.69 -6.37
CA LYS A 71 -12.84 1.35 -6.82
C LYS A 71 -11.72 0.30 -6.98
N PRO A 72 -11.06 -0.11 -5.88
CA PRO A 72 -10.10 -1.20 -5.90
C PRO A 72 -10.81 -2.57 -6.00
N GLY A 73 -10.04 -3.56 -6.43
CA GLY A 73 -10.44 -4.97 -6.41
C GLY A 73 -10.17 -5.61 -5.04
N TYR A 74 -11.00 -6.58 -4.66
CA TYR A 74 -10.95 -7.21 -3.34
C TYR A 74 -9.66 -8.02 -3.07
N GLN A 75 -8.86 -8.36 -4.09
CA GLN A 75 -7.55 -9.01 -3.86
C GLN A 75 -6.43 -8.02 -3.54
N THR A 76 -6.67 -6.71 -3.71
CA THR A 76 -5.65 -5.66 -3.51
C THR A 76 -5.86 -4.80 -2.28
N THR A 77 -7.00 -4.95 -1.61
CA THR A 77 -7.33 -4.25 -0.37
C THR A 77 -8.20 -5.14 0.49
N GLY A 78 -8.03 -5.04 1.80
CA GLY A 78 -8.80 -5.73 2.81
C GLY A 78 -8.60 -5.06 4.17
N ILE A 79 -9.40 -5.46 5.16
CA ILE A 79 -9.35 -4.91 6.51
C ILE A 79 -7.95 -5.09 7.11
N LEU A 80 -7.31 -6.25 6.89
CA LEU A 80 -5.98 -6.54 7.43
C LEU A 80 -4.92 -5.57 6.90
N LEU A 81 -4.97 -5.27 5.59
CA LEU A 81 -4.07 -4.29 5.00
C LEU A 81 -4.32 -2.88 5.53
N VAL A 82 -5.60 -2.50 5.70
CA VAL A 82 -5.97 -1.19 6.26
C VAL A 82 -5.47 -1.04 7.68
N VAL A 83 -5.76 -2.00 8.56
CA VAL A 83 -5.29 -2.00 9.95
C VAL A 83 -3.77 -1.98 10.02
N ALA A 84 -3.09 -2.86 9.27
CA ALA A 84 -1.62 -2.86 9.22
C ALA A 84 -1.06 -1.50 8.76
N SER A 85 -1.68 -0.87 7.76
CA SER A 85 -1.24 0.43 7.25
C SER A 85 -1.46 1.56 8.25
N VAL A 86 -2.61 1.59 8.95
CA VAL A 86 -2.87 2.57 10.00
C VAL A 86 -1.89 2.39 11.15
N CYS A 87 -1.70 1.15 11.62
CA CYS A 87 -0.73 0.85 12.67
C CYS A 87 0.71 1.20 12.27
N PHE A 88 1.09 1.00 11.00
CA PHE A 88 2.36 1.49 10.48
C PHE A 88 2.48 3.00 10.56
N LEU A 89 1.48 3.75 10.08
CA LEU A 89 1.50 5.21 10.09
C LEU A 89 1.60 5.77 11.50
N LEU A 90 0.79 5.24 12.42
CA LEU A 90 0.79 5.64 13.83
C LEU A 90 2.14 5.35 14.49
N GLY A 91 2.68 4.14 14.32
CA GLY A 91 3.98 3.81 14.91
C GLY A 91 5.16 4.51 14.24
N TYR A 92 5.11 4.77 12.93
CA TYR A 92 6.13 5.54 12.24
C TYR A 92 6.15 7.00 12.69
N ASN A 93 4.97 7.57 12.98
CA ASN A 93 4.84 8.96 13.45
C ASN A 93 5.06 9.14 14.96
N SER A 94 5.09 8.07 15.74
CA SER A 94 5.19 8.18 17.20
C SER A 94 6.65 8.28 17.66
N ALA A 95 6.93 9.26 18.52
CA ALA A 95 8.23 9.40 19.19
C ALA A 95 8.47 8.30 20.24
N HIS A 96 7.42 7.58 20.65
CA HIS A 96 7.52 6.44 21.57
C HIS A 96 8.08 5.18 20.91
N VAL A 97 8.05 5.11 19.57
CA VAL A 97 8.57 3.95 18.83
C VAL A 97 10.00 4.25 18.40
N PRO A 98 11.01 3.50 18.90
CA PRO A 98 12.39 3.68 18.47
C PRO A 98 12.54 3.58 16.95
N GLU A 99 13.38 4.42 16.36
CA GLU A 99 13.61 4.48 14.90
C GLU A 99 13.85 3.11 14.25
N LEU A 100 14.62 2.24 14.90
CA LEU A 100 14.93 0.88 14.41
C LEU A 100 13.68 -0.03 14.35
N LEU A 101 12.67 0.25 15.16
CA LEU A 101 11.42 -0.52 15.26
C LEU A 101 10.29 0.05 14.39
N LYS A 102 10.38 1.30 13.92
CA LYS A 102 9.38 1.92 13.04
C LYS A 102 9.05 1.08 11.79
N PRO A 103 10.00 0.40 11.10
CA PRO A 103 9.68 -0.50 9.98
C PRO A 103 8.79 -1.70 10.35
N PHE A 104 8.74 -2.06 11.63
CA PHE A 104 7.95 -3.17 12.17
C PHE A 104 6.70 -2.70 12.92
N ALA A 105 6.40 -1.40 12.89
CA ALA A 105 5.27 -0.81 13.61
C ALA A 105 3.94 -1.52 13.34
N PHE A 106 3.68 -1.94 12.10
CA PHE A 106 2.45 -2.66 11.75
C PHE A 106 2.27 -4.02 12.45
N LEU A 107 3.35 -4.60 12.98
CA LEU A 107 3.33 -5.84 13.76
C LEU A 107 3.23 -5.58 15.26
N ILE A 108 3.72 -4.44 15.73
CA ILE A 108 3.85 -4.13 17.17
C ILE A 108 2.66 -3.31 17.66
N VAL A 109 2.35 -2.22 16.96
CA VAL A 109 1.31 -1.24 17.34
C VAL A 109 -0.08 -1.86 17.52
N PRO A 110 -0.54 -2.87 16.74
CA PRO A 110 -1.84 -3.49 16.98
C PRO A 110 -1.99 -4.10 18.39
N PHE A 111 -0.87 -4.45 19.04
CA PHE A 111 -0.87 -5.09 20.35
C PHE A 111 -0.70 -4.11 21.52
N VAL A 112 -0.23 -2.88 21.26
CA VAL A 112 0.00 -1.87 22.30
C VAL A 112 -1.24 -1.60 23.16
N PRO A 113 -2.48 -1.53 22.62
CA PRO A 113 -3.67 -1.30 23.43
C PRO A 113 -3.97 -2.36 24.50
N PHE A 114 -3.38 -3.56 24.40
CA PHE A 114 -3.55 -4.60 25.41
C PHE A 114 -2.59 -4.43 26.61
N PHE A 115 -1.60 -3.55 26.50
CA PHE A 115 -0.52 -3.40 27.48
C PHE A 115 -0.33 -1.96 27.98
N ALA A 116 -0.91 -0.96 27.31
CA ALA A 116 -0.77 0.45 27.61
C ALA A 116 -2.07 1.07 28.13
N ALA A 117 -1.95 2.09 28.99
CA ALA A 117 -3.10 2.85 29.48
C ALA A 117 -3.71 3.74 28.37
N PRO A 118 -5.00 4.11 28.44
CA PRO A 118 -5.62 4.98 27.45
C PRO A 118 -4.91 6.33 27.27
N GLU A 119 -4.37 6.93 28.33
CA GLU A 119 -3.60 8.18 28.23
C GLU A 119 -2.30 7.98 27.44
N GLU A 120 -1.61 6.86 27.64
CA GLU A 120 -0.39 6.52 26.89
C GLU A 120 -0.68 6.31 25.41
N LEU A 121 -1.81 5.66 25.08
CA LEU A 121 -2.26 5.50 23.69
C LEU A 121 -2.58 6.84 23.04
N HIS A 122 -3.25 7.74 23.77
CA HIS A 122 -3.53 9.08 23.28
C HIS A 122 -2.24 9.85 23.00
N ASN A 123 -1.28 9.81 23.93
CA ASN A 123 -0.02 10.51 23.77
C ASN A 123 0.80 9.95 22.60
N MET A 124 0.84 8.61 22.46
CA MET A 124 1.50 7.93 21.34
C MET A 124 0.97 8.37 19.98
N VAL A 125 -0.34 8.64 19.87
CA VAL A 125 -1.03 8.93 18.60
C VAL A 125 -1.08 10.42 18.28
N PHE A 126 -1.30 11.28 19.27
CA PHE A 126 -1.66 12.69 19.05
C PHE A 126 -0.72 13.71 19.67
N VAL A 127 0.05 13.35 20.69
CA VAL A 127 0.84 14.32 21.47
C VAL A 127 2.32 14.21 21.14
N ASP A 128 2.91 13.05 21.42
CA ASP A 128 4.34 12.80 21.24
C ASP A 128 4.59 12.22 19.85
N ILE A 129 4.39 13.08 18.84
CA ILE A 129 4.51 12.76 17.42
C ILE A 129 5.72 13.46 16.79
N GLU A 130 6.25 12.83 15.75
CA GLU A 130 7.39 13.33 14.97
C GLU A 130 6.97 14.38 13.94
N SER A 131 5.73 14.30 13.44
CA SER A 131 5.24 15.15 12.36
C SER A 131 3.73 15.38 12.42
N GLU A 132 3.33 16.65 12.42
CA GLU A 132 1.93 17.08 12.29
C GLU A 132 1.37 16.77 10.89
N TYR A 133 2.18 16.98 9.84
CA TYR A 133 1.78 16.67 8.45
C TYR A 133 1.51 15.18 8.27
N MET A 134 2.28 14.33 8.92
CA MET A 134 2.09 12.88 8.93
C MET A 134 0.81 12.48 9.67
N LEU A 135 0.45 13.16 10.76
CA LEU A 135 -0.83 12.95 11.45
C LEU A 135 -2.01 13.30 10.53
N ILE A 136 -1.95 14.46 9.87
CA ILE A 136 -2.97 14.89 8.89
C ILE A 136 -3.08 13.86 7.75
N TYR A 137 -1.94 13.45 7.19
CA TYR A 137 -1.88 12.41 6.16
C TYR A 137 -2.50 11.10 6.63
N SER A 138 -2.24 10.69 7.86
CA SER A 138 -2.80 9.47 8.47
C SER A 138 -4.32 9.54 8.55
N GLY A 139 -4.88 10.71 8.90
CA GLY A 139 -6.32 10.96 8.85
C GLY A 139 -6.89 10.81 7.43
N ILE A 140 -6.29 11.48 6.44
CA ILE A 140 -6.72 11.43 5.03
C ILE A 140 -6.63 9.99 4.49
N PHE A 141 -5.52 9.30 4.74
CA PHE A 141 -5.32 7.90 4.37
C PHE A 141 -6.39 7.02 4.99
N THR A 142 -6.65 7.16 6.30
CA THR A 142 -7.63 6.34 7.02
C THR A 142 -9.02 6.50 6.39
N LEU A 143 -9.47 7.74 6.19
CA LEU A 143 -10.75 8.03 5.54
C LEU A 143 -10.85 7.44 4.13
N SER A 144 -9.81 7.63 3.31
CA SER A 144 -9.78 7.08 1.95
C SER A 144 -9.80 5.55 1.94
N SER A 145 -9.02 4.92 2.84
CA SER A 145 -8.95 3.47 2.99
C SER A 145 -10.28 2.86 3.47
N LEU A 146 -11.02 3.55 4.33
CA LEU A 146 -12.37 3.14 4.74
C LEU A 146 -13.35 3.24 3.57
N ALA A 147 -13.28 4.29 2.75
CA ALA A 147 -14.10 4.41 1.55
C ALA A 147 -13.82 3.26 0.54
N HIS A 148 -12.57 2.82 0.45
CA HIS A 148 -12.21 1.63 -0.34
C HIS A 148 -12.86 0.34 0.19
N LEU A 149 -12.85 0.12 1.51
CA LEU A 149 -13.52 -1.03 2.11
C LEU A 149 -15.03 -1.03 1.84
N VAL A 150 -15.69 0.11 2.02
CA VAL A 150 -17.11 0.27 1.69
C VAL A 150 -17.37 -0.05 0.21
N THR A 151 -16.51 0.46 -0.68
CA THR A 151 -16.63 0.20 -2.13
C THR A 151 -16.51 -1.29 -2.45
N ILE A 152 -15.60 -2.01 -1.78
CA ILE A 152 -15.45 -3.46 -1.93
C ILE A 152 -16.71 -4.20 -1.48
N TRP A 153 -17.30 -3.81 -0.35
CA TRP A 153 -18.51 -4.46 0.18
C TRP A 153 -19.77 -4.19 -0.65
N VAL A 154 -19.86 -3.04 -1.33
CA VAL A 154 -21.04 -2.66 -2.13
C VAL A 154 -20.97 -3.14 -3.59
N GLY A 155 -19.84 -3.68 -4.06
CA GLY A 155 -19.75 -4.27 -5.40
C GLY A 155 -18.38 -4.22 -6.08
N GLY A 156 -17.43 -3.47 -5.52
CA GLY A 156 -16.02 -3.45 -5.92
C GLY A 156 -15.76 -3.08 -7.40
N ASN A 157 -14.54 -3.33 -7.84
CA ASN A 157 -14.17 -3.27 -9.26
C ASN A 157 -14.54 -4.59 -9.96
N SER A 158 -14.91 -4.53 -11.25
CA SER A 158 -15.10 -5.75 -12.07
C SER A 158 -13.82 -6.59 -12.17
N SER A 159 -12.66 -5.94 -12.13
CA SER A 159 -11.37 -6.60 -11.98
C SER A 159 -10.99 -6.75 -10.51
N ILE A 160 -11.04 -7.99 -10.03
CA ILE A 160 -10.77 -8.37 -8.64
C ILE A 160 -9.34 -8.05 -8.15
N THR A 161 -8.42 -7.76 -9.07
CA THR A 161 -6.97 -7.56 -8.84
C THR A 161 -6.50 -6.13 -9.13
N LYS A 162 -7.39 -5.21 -9.52
CA LYS A 162 -7.02 -3.84 -9.87
C LYS A 162 -6.80 -2.99 -8.60
N ARG A 163 -5.71 -2.22 -8.53
CA ARG A 163 -5.38 -1.31 -7.41
C ARG A 163 -6.14 0.02 -7.46
N GLY A 164 -7.35 0.01 -8.01
CA GLY A 164 -8.18 1.19 -8.24
C GLY A 164 -7.91 1.91 -9.56
N GLU A 165 -8.76 2.89 -9.84
CA GLU A 165 -8.69 3.82 -10.97
C GLU A 165 -8.19 5.18 -10.51
N SER A 166 -7.24 5.76 -11.22
CA SER A 166 -6.68 7.07 -10.87
C SER A 166 -7.66 8.21 -11.15
N TRP A 167 -7.88 9.07 -10.16
CA TRP A 167 -8.65 10.31 -10.33
C TRP A 167 -8.00 11.25 -11.35
N ILE A 168 -6.66 11.30 -11.37
CA ILE A 168 -5.89 12.11 -12.32
C ILE A 168 -6.08 11.57 -13.73
N ALA A 169 -6.01 10.24 -13.90
CA ALA A 169 -6.27 9.60 -15.20
C ALA A 169 -7.68 9.89 -15.71
N LEU A 170 -8.68 9.78 -14.83
CA LEU A 170 -10.07 10.09 -15.17
C LEU A 170 -10.22 11.55 -15.64
N GLY A 171 -9.60 12.50 -14.95
CA GLY A 171 -9.62 13.91 -15.32
C GLY A 171 -8.95 14.18 -16.67
N LEU A 172 -7.73 13.67 -16.87
CA LEU A 172 -6.95 13.88 -18.09
C LEU A 172 -7.54 13.15 -19.31
N SER A 173 -8.23 12.03 -19.10
CA SER A 173 -8.84 11.24 -20.18
C SER A 173 -9.87 12.03 -21.00
N LYS A 174 -10.45 13.08 -20.41
CA LYS A 174 -11.40 13.99 -21.09
C LYS A 174 -10.74 14.86 -22.15
N PHE A 175 -9.42 15.05 -22.07
CA PHE A 175 -8.67 15.96 -22.93
C PHE A 175 -7.65 15.25 -23.81
N MET A 176 -7.18 14.07 -23.40
CA MET A 176 -6.15 13.33 -24.14
C MET A 176 -6.18 11.83 -23.89
N LYS A 177 -5.52 11.07 -24.78
CA LYS A 177 -5.27 9.64 -24.54
C LYS A 177 -4.31 9.48 -23.37
N VAL A 178 -4.78 8.80 -22.33
CA VAL A 178 -4.04 8.60 -21.09
C VAL A 178 -3.36 7.23 -21.07
N ASN A 179 -2.09 7.22 -20.67
CA ASN A 179 -1.38 5.99 -20.31
C ASN A 179 -1.39 5.83 -18.79
N GLU A 180 -2.15 4.85 -18.29
CA GLU A 180 -2.32 4.58 -16.85
C GLU A 180 -0.97 4.29 -16.17
N TYR A 181 -0.02 3.64 -16.84
CA TYR A 181 1.32 3.44 -16.28
C TYR A 181 2.09 4.75 -16.10
N VAL A 182 1.95 5.69 -17.03
CA VAL A 182 2.60 7.01 -16.91
C VAL A 182 2.00 7.79 -15.76
N ILE A 183 0.68 7.74 -15.58
CA ILE A 183 0.03 8.45 -14.49
C ILE A 183 0.33 7.78 -13.15
N CYS A 184 -0.03 6.50 -13.01
CA CYS A 184 0.07 5.77 -11.75
C CYS A 184 1.52 5.45 -11.33
N GLY A 185 2.42 5.27 -12.30
CA GLY A 185 3.81 4.87 -12.07
C GLY A 185 4.83 6.00 -12.08
N LEU A 186 4.50 7.16 -12.67
CA LEU A 186 5.42 8.30 -12.74
C LEU A 186 4.79 9.56 -12.16
N LEU A 187 3.63 9.99 -12.68
CA LEU A 187 3.03 11.27 -12.30
C LEU A 187 2.59 11.31 -10.83
N GLU A 188 1.81 10.32 -10.38
CA GLU A 188 1.36 10.21 -8.98
C GLU A 188 2.55 10.16 -8.00
N PRO A 189 3.54 9.25 -8.15
CA PRO A 189 4.76 9.28 -7.34
C PRO A 189 5.54 10.60 -7.39
N SER A 190 5.60 11.27 -8.55
CA SER A 190 6.30 12.55 -8.69
C SER A 190 5.60 13.67 -7.95
N ILE A 191 4.26 13.72 -8.01
CA ILE A 191 3.45 14.69 -7.24
C ILE A 191 3.70 14.48 -5.75
N VAL A 192 3.65 13.24 -5.26
CA VAL A 192 3.87 12.90 -3.86
C VAL A 192 5.29 13.26 -3.40
N THR A 193 6.29 12.96 -4.24
CA THR A 193 7.68 13.36 -3.96
C THR A 193 7.83 14.89 -3.93
N GLY A 194 7.18 15.60 -4.85
CA GLY A 194 7.16 17.06 -4.87
C GLY A 194 6.53 17.67 -3.61
N ILE A 195 5.43 17.10 -3.12
CA ILE A 195 4.82 17.48 -1.84
C ILE A 195 5.79 17.26 -0.69
N GLY A 196 6.46 16.10 -0.62
CA GLY A 196 7.46 15.82 0.41
C GLY A 196 8.62 16.81 0.39
N LEU A 197 9.16 17.13 -0.78
CA LEU A 197 10.22 18.13 -0.92
C LEU A 197 9.75 19.54 -0.52
N ALA A 198 8.52 19.92 -0.87
CA ALA A 198 7.95 21.20 -0.49
C ALA A 198 7.76 21.30 1.03
N VAL A 199 7.22 20.26 1.68
CA VAL A 199 7.04 20.24 3.13
C VAL A 199 8.38 20.24 3.86
N TRP A 200 9.39 19.52 3.38
CA TRP A 200 10.73 19.61 3.95
C TRP A 200 11.31 21.03 3.83
N LYS A 201 11.23 21.66 2.65
CA LYS A 201 11.86 22.97 2.43
C LYS A 201 11.10 24.14 3.05
N LEU A 202 9.78 24.04 3.15
CA LEU A 202 8.92 25.14 3.62
C LEU A 202 8.45 24.96 5.06
N GLY A 203 8.35 23.72 5.54
CA GLY A 203 7.86 23.36 6.87
C GLY A 203 8.89 22.66 7.76
N ASP A 204 10.15 22.50 7.30
CA ASP A 204 11.26 21.84 8.02
C ASP A 204 10.98 20.41 8.52
N ASP A 205 10.02 19.72 7.88
CA ASP A 205 9.61 18.37 8.28
C ASP A 205 10.25 17.31 7.36
N LEU A 206 11.47 16.90 7.73
CA LEU A 206 12.20 15.85 7.04
C LEU A 206 11.54 14.48 7.23
N HIS A 207 10.92 14.22 8.38
CA HIS A 207 10.33 12.92 8.71
C HIS A 207 9.19 12.57 7.73
N PHE A 208 8.27 13.52 7.54
CA PHE A 208 7.20 13.37 6.57
C PHE A 208 7.71 13.30 5.13
N ALA A 209 8.74 14.07 4.79
CA ALA A 209 9.32 14.03 3.45
C ALA A 209 9.95 12.67 3.10
N VAL A 210 10.68 12.07 4.05
CA VAL A 210 11.23 10.71 3.91
C VAL A 210 10.10 9.71 3.74
N PHE A 211 9.05 9.80 4.56
CA PHE A 211 7.88 8.95 4.42
C PHE A 211 7.23 9.06 3.02
N LEU A 212 6.97 10.27 2.54
CA LEU A 212 6.38 10.49 1.21
C LEU A 212 7.25 9.93 0.09
N PHE A 213 8.58 10.07 0.20
CA PHE A 213 9.51 9.45 -0.74
C PHE A 213 9.42 7.92 -0.71
N LEU A 214 9.34 7.30 0.47
CA LEU A 214 9.26 5.84 0.62
C LEU A 214 7.99 5.25 -0.01
N ILE A 215 6.84 5.90 0.18
CA ILE A 215 5.58 5.44 -0.42
C ILE A 215 5.57 5.66 -1.94
N ALA A 216 6.12 6.78 -2.41
CA ALA A 216 6.26 7.10 -3.84
C ALA A 216 7.16 6.09 -4.55
N PHE A 217 8.32 5.82 -3.97
CA PHE A 217 9.26 4.83 -4.47
C PHE A 217 8.65 3.43 -4.49
N SER A 218 7.96 3.04 -3.40
CA SER A 218 7.30 1.74 -3.30
C SER A 218 6.25 1.55 -4.39
N GLU A 219 5.42 2.56 -4.66
CA GLU A 219 4.43 2.50 -5.74
C GLU A 219 5.08 2.44 -7.13
N ALA A 220 6.09 3.28 -7.40
CA ALA A 220 6.81 3.27 -8.67
C ALA A 220 7.43 1.89 -8.96
N VAL A 221 8.05 1.27 -7.95
CA VAL A 221 8.60 -0.09 -8.03
C VAL A 221 7.50 -1.12 -8.28
N GLN A 222 6.32 -1.00 -7.65
CA GLN A 222 5.20 -1.91 -7.95
C GLN A 222 4.76 -1.82 -9.40
N GLN A 223 4.59 -0.59 -9.91
CA GLN A 223 4.16 -0.35 -11.28
C GLN A 223 5.19 -0.88 -12.30
N LEU A 224 6.48 -0.71 -12.02
CA LEU A 224 7.56 -1.30 -12.81
C LEU A 224 7.46 -2.82 -12.88
N PHE A 225 7.26 -3.47 -11.72
CA PHE A 225 7.11 -4.92 -11.67
C PHE A 225 5.86 -5.42 -12.41
N ASP A 226 4.75 -4.70 -12.32
CA ASP A 226 3.52 -5.06 -13.02
C ASP A 226 3.69 -4.96 -14.54
N LYS A 227 4.31 -3.88 -15.01
CA LYS A 227 4.62 -3.69 -16.43
C LYS A 227 5.60 -4.74 -16.98
N ALA A 228 6.62 -5.09 -16.21
CA ALA A 228 7.59 -6.11 -16.60
C ALA A 228 6.93 -7.48 -16.82
N LEU A 229 6.01 -7.89 -15.93
CA LEU A 229 5.29 -9.16 -16.14
C LEU A 229 4.32 -9.08 -17.32
N GLN A 230 3.65 -7.95 -17.50
CA GLN A 230 2.74 -7.81 -18.64
C GLN A 230 3.50 -8.02 -19.95
N ALA A 231 4.68 -7.42 -20.10
CA ALA A 231 5.54 -7.62 -21.26
C ALA A 231 5.98 -9.09 -21.41
N GLU A 232 6.34 -9.76 -20.31
CA GLU A 232 6.69 -11.19 -20.32
C GLU A 232 5.54 -12.05 -20.84
N LYS A 233 4.33 -11.91 -20.30
CA LYS A 233 3.14 -12.66 -20.75
C LYS A 233 2.80 -12.41 -22.22
N GLU A 234 2.88 -11.16 -22.65
CA GLU A 234 2.62 -10.79 -24.05
C GLU A 234 3.67 -11.38 -25.00
N SER A 235 4.91 -11.57 -24.54
CA SER A 235 5.96 -12.23 -25.33
C SER A 235 5.72 -13.74 -25.47
N THR A 236 5.31 -14.41 -24.40
CA THR A 236 5.06 -15.87 -24.39
C THR A 236 3.80 -16.27 -25.17
N LEU A 237 2.82 -15.37 -25.27
CA LEU A 237 1.61 -15.62 -26.06
C LEU A 237 1.80 -15.38 -27.57
N LYS A 238 2.92 -14.75 -27.97
CA LYS A 238 3.28 -14.49 -29.37
C LYS A 238 4.30 -15.49 -29.93
N SER A 239 4.90 -16.33 -29.07
CA SER A 239 5.77 -17.46 -29.43
C SER A 239 4.96 -18.74 -29.56
#